data_AF-A0AAX1ZYE5-F1
#
_entry.id   AF-A0AAX1ZYE5-F1
#
_cell.length_a   1.000
_cell.length_b   1.000
_cell.length_c   1.000
_cell.angle_alpha   90.00
_cell.angle_beta   90.00
_cell.angle_gamma   90.00
#
_symmetry.space_group_name_H-M   'P 1'
#
loop_
_entity.id
_entity.type
_entity.pdbx_description
1 polymer ?
#
loop_
_entity_poly.entity_id
_entity_poly.type
_entity_poly.pdbx_seq_one_letter_code
_entity_poly.pdbx_strand_id
1 'polypeptide(L)' 'MYVGRDLTALQMIPKQKWKDSELAFFHRALQQVTPYLNAEGQTLHREMIEEIEARGGLHRNEATYTNGTCVFYE' A
#
# COMPACT_ATOMS: atom_id res chain seq x y z
N MET A 1 9.44 6.98 -8.16
CA MET A 1 8.55 5.79 -8.24
C MET A 1 9.43 4.56 -8.39
N TYR A 2 9.25 3.54 -7.56
CA TYR A 2 10.02 2.29 -7.66
C TYR A 2 9.63 1.53 -8.94
N VAL A 3 10.62 1.03 -9.67
CA VAL A 3 10.42 0.22 -10.89
C VAL A 3 11.09 -1.12 -10.66
N GLY A 4 10.30 -2.14 -10.36
CA GLY A 4 10.78 -3.47 -10.03
C GLY A 4 9.62 -4.43 -9.75
N ARG A 5 9.95 -5.66 -9.34
CA ARG A 5 8.94 -6.65 -8.96
C ARG A 5 8.24 -6.21 -7.68
N ASP A 6 6.93 -6.43 -7.59
CA ASP A 6 6.18 -6.17 -6.37
C ASP A 6 6.56 -7.15 -5.24
N LEU A 7 6.16 -6.83 -4.01
CA LEU A 7 6.52 -7.62 -2.84
C LEU A 7 5.92 -9.03 -2.91
N THR A 8 4.72 -9.19 -3.47
CA THR A 8 4.02 -10.48 -3.57
C THR A 8 4.75 -11.45 -4.49
N ALA A 9 5.19 -10.96 -5.66
CA ALA A 9 6.02 -11.70 -6.59
C ALA A 9 7.38 -12.08 -5.98
N LEU A 10 7.95 -11.18 -5.17
CA LEU A 10 9.24 -11.41 -4.52
C LEU A 10 9.17 -12.37 -3.33
N GLN A 11 8.03 -12.48 -2.63
CA GLN A 11 7.86 -13.40 -1.50
C GLN A 11 8.05 -14.87 -1.88
N MET A 12 7.71 -15.24 -3.12
CA MET A 12 7.88 -16.60 -3.64
C MET A 12 9.31 -16.89 -4.14
N ILE A 13 10.21 -15.90 -4.05
CA ILE A 13 11.58 -15.98 -4.56
C ILE A 13 12.56 -15.90 -3.38
N PRO A 14 13.58 -16.78 -3.31
CA PRO A 14 14.62 -16.68 -2.29
C PRO A 14 15.27 -15.29 -2.28
N LYS A 15 15.53 -14.71 -1.10
CA LYS A 15 16.09 -13.35 -0.96
C LYS A 15 17.42 -13.15 -1.68
N GLN A 16 18.22 -14.21 -1.84
CA GLN A 16 19.49 -14.19 -2.56
C GLN A 16 19.34 -13.92 -4.07
N LYS A 17 18.12 -14.09 -4.62
CA LYS A 17 17.78 -13.81 -6.03
C LYS A 17 17.09 -12.45 -6.21
N TRP A 18 16.97 -11.66 -5.14
CA TRP A 18 16.46 -10.30 -5.23
C TRP A 18 17.57 -9.39 -5.74
N LYS A 19 17.21 -8.37 -6.52
CA LYS A 19 18.17 -7.35 -6.93
C LYS A 19 18.42 -6.40 -5.76
N ASP A 20 19.61 -5.82 -5.69
CA ASP A 20 19.97 -4.88 -4.62
C ASP A 20 19.02 -3.68 -4.54
N SER A 21 18.52 -3.22 -5.69
CA SER A 21 17.52 -2.14 -5.76
C SER A 21 16.19 -2.53 -5.10
N GLU A 22 15.76 -3.78 -5.22
CA GLU A 22 14.53 -4.31 -4.62
C GLU A 22 14.73 -4.46 -3.11
N LEU A 23 15.89 -4.98 -2.69
CA LEU A 23 16.26 -5.08 -1.28
C LEU A 23 16.30 -3.71 -0.60
N ALA A 24 16.97 -2.73 -1.19
CA ALA A 24 17.07 -1.39 -0.63
C ALA A 24 15.70 -0.69 -0.53
N PHE A 25 14.87 -0.83 -1.57
CA PHE A 25 13.52 -0.26 -1.58
C PHE A 25 12.64 -0.85 -0.47
N PHE A 26 12.51 -2.17 -0.41
CA PHE A 26 11.65 -2.81 0.58
C PHE A 26 12.22 -2.75 1.99
N HIS A 27 13.54 -2.71 2.16
CA HIS A 27 14.16 -2.41 3.46
C HIS A 27 13.71 -1.04 3.95
N ARG A 28 13.81 0.01 3.11
CA ARG A 28 13.41 1.36 3.49
C ARG A 28 11.91 1.46 3.78
N ALA A 29 11.08 0.83 2.96
CA ALA A 29 9.63 0.80 3.16
C ALA A 29 9.27 0.11 4.48
N LEU A 30 9.86 -1.07 4.76
CA LEU A 30 9.60 -1.81 5.98
C LEU A 30 10.14 -1.09 7.21
N GLN A 31 11.32 -0.46 7.15
CA GLN A 31 11.89 0.28 8.27
C GLN A 31 10.93 1.35 8.82
N GLN A 32 10.08 1.95 7.98
CA GLN A 32 9.10 2.95 8.40
C GLN A 32 7.87 2.35 9.08
N VAL A 33 7.46 1.13 8.71
CA VAL A 33 6.22 0.50 9.20
C VAL A 33 6.45 -0.58 10.26
N THR A 34 7.67 -1.11 10.39
CA THR A 34 8.05 -2.15 11.37
C THR A 34 7.55 -1.87 12.79
N PRO A 35 7.64 -0.65 13.34
CA PRO A 35 7.14 -0.37 14.69
C PRO A 35 5.63 -0.61 14.86
N TYR A 36 4.87 -0.52 13.77
CA TYR A 36 3.42 -0.65 13.72
C TYR A 36 2.97 -2.05 13.28
N LEU A 37 3.87 -3.03 13.13
CA LEU A 37 3.52 -4.41 12.81
C LEU A 37 3.03 -5.18 14.06
N ASN A 38 2.05 -4.61 14.76
CA ASN A 38 1.46 -5.15 15.98
C ASN A 38 -0.07 -4.86 16.03
N ALA A 39 -0.74 -5.26 17.11
CA ALA A 39 -2.19 -5.07 17.26
C ALA A 39 -2.60 -3.59 17.31
N GLU A 40 -1.73 -2.72 17.82
CA GLU A 40 -1.94 -1.27 17.89
C GLU A 40 -1.90 -0.66 16.48
N GLY A 41 -0.91 -1.01 15.66
CA GLY A 41 -0.83 -0.53 14.28
C GLY A 41 -1.96 -1.05 13.39
N GLN A 42 -2.51 -2.24 13.65
CA GLN A 42 -3.75 -2.71 13.00
C GLN A 42 -4.96 -1.86 13.37
N THR A 43 -5.03 -1.43 14.63
CA THR A 43 -6.09 -0.53 15.10
C THR A 43 -5.97 0.83 14.44
N LEU A 44 -4.77 1.40 14.41
CA LEU A 44 -4.48 2.66 13.73
C LEU A 44 -4.80 2.61 12.23
N HIS A 45 -4.50 1.48 11.56
CA HIS A 45 -4.84 1.29 10.15
C HIS A 45 -6.36 1.30 9.91
N ARG A 46 -7.13 0.66 10.80
CA ARG A 46 -8.60 0.68 10.72
C ARG A 46 -9.15 2.09 10.96
N GLU A 47 -8.63 2.83 11.93
CA GLU A 47 -9.04 4.22 12.18
C GLU A 47 -8.78 5.11 10.97
N MET A 48 -7.65 4.93 10.28
CA MET A 48 -7.37 5.64 9.03
C MET A 48 -8.39 5.30 7.94
N ILE A 49 -8.79 4.03 7.80
CA ILE A 49 -9.82 3.60 6.84
C ILE A 49 -11.16 4.26 7.17
N GLU A 50 -11.57 4.22 8.44
CA GLU A 50 -12.82 4.83 8.91
C GLU A 50 -12.85 6.34 8.64
N GLU A 51 -11.73 7.05 8.85
CA GLU A 51 -11.62 8.47 8.55
C GLU A 51 -11.67 8.76 7.04
N ILE A 52 -11.03 7.93 6.22
CA ILE A 52 -11.10 8.05 4.76
C ILE A 52 -12.54 7.83 4.26
N GLU A 53 -13.26 6.85 4.82
CA GLU A 53 -14.68 6.64 4.54
C GLU A 53 -15.55 7.82 4.99
N ALA A 54 -15.29 8.35 6.19
CA ALA A 54 -16.01 9.49 6.75
C ALA A 54 -15.83 10.77 5.90
N ARG A 55 -14.65 10.95 5.30
CA ARG A 55 -14.36 12.03 4.33
C ARG A 55 -14.95 11.79 2.95
N GLY A 56 -15.63 10.66 2.75
CA GLY A 56 -16.36 10.36 1.53
C GLY A 56 -15.60 9.54 0.49
N GLY A 57 -14.60 8.70 0.87
CA GLY A 57 -14.00 7.84 -0.15
C GLY A 57 -13.09 6.67 0.25
N LEU A 58 -13.69 5.51 0.57
CA LEU A 58 -13.17 4.15 0.24
C LEU A 58 -14.25 3.30 -0.49
N HIS A 59 -15.21 3.96 -1.15
CA HIS A 59 -16.30 3.33 -1.91
C HIS A 59 -16.32 3.81 -3.37
N ARG A 60 -16.14 2.82 -4.26
CA ARG A 60 -16.41 2.75 -5.71
C ARG A 60 -16.93 4.02 -6.39
N ASN A 61 -16.12 4.51 -7.32
CA ASN A 61 -16.65 5.03 -8.57
C ASN A 61 -17.49 3.93 -9.26
N GLU A 62 -18.81 3.95 -9.09
CA GLU A 62 -19.68 3.39 -10.12
C GLU A 62 -19.59 4.33 -11.32
N ALA A 63 -19.01 3.86 -12.42
CA ALA A 63 -18.98 4.63 -13.65
C ALA A 63 -20.42 4.93 -14.07
N THR A 64 -20.82 6.19 -13.96
CA THR A 64 -22.04 6.68 -14.61
C THR A 64 -21.66 7.08 -16.04
N TYR A 65 -22.60 7.10 -16.99
CA TYR A 65 -22.28 7.50 -18.38
C TYR A 65 -21.64 8.90 -18.49
N THR A 66 -21.69 9.70 -17.43
CA THR A 66 -21.12 11.03 -17.28
C THR A 66 -19.82 11.10 -16.47
N ASN A 67 -19.46 10.09 -15.66
CA ASN A 67 -18.31 10.16 -14.73
C ASN A 67 -17.49 8.85 -14.73
N GLY A 68 -16.18 8.96 -15.00
CA GLY A 68 -15.23 7.85 -15.00
C GLY A 68 -14.63 7.53 -13.62
N THR A 69 -13.98 6.37 -13.50
CA THR A 69 -13.57 5.81 -12.18
C THR A 69 -12.21 6.26 -11.65
N CYS A 70 -11.67 7.41 -12.09
CA CYS A 70 -10.34 7.84 -11.70
C CYS A 70 -10.36 8.57 -10.36
N VAL A 71 -9.81 7.93 -9.32
CA VAL A 71 -9.52 8.56 -8.02
C VAL A 71 -8.20 9.31 -8.15
N PHE A 72 -8.22 10.63 -8.04
CA PHE A 72 -7.01 11.45 -7.92
C PHE A 72 -6.69 11.63 -6.43
N TYR A 73 -5.44 11.39 -6.06
CA TYR A 73 -4.89 11.71 -4.75
C TYR A 73 -3.95 12.90 -4.96
N GLU A 74 -4.21 14.04 -4.30
CA GLU A 74 -3.34 15.23 -4.32
C GLU A 74 -2.12 15.08 -3.41
#